data_AF-A0A7W1NAM7-F1
#
_entry.id   AF-A0A7W1NAM7-F1
#
_cell.length_a   1.000
_cell.length_b   1.000
_cell.length_c   1.000
_cell.angle_alpha   90.00
_cell.angle_beta   90.00
_cell.angle_gamma   90.00
#
_symmetry.space_group_name_H-M   'P 1'
#
loop_
_entity.id
_entity.type
_entity.pdbx_description
1 polymer ?
#
loop_
_entity_poly.entity_id
_entity_poly.type
_entity_poly.pdbx_seq_one_letter_code
_entity_poly.pdbx_strand_id
1 'polypeptide(L)'
;MRRIVSAALALLSVTAFAGESAPRPQPAAVKPVAETAATGEAAPLPDAAATKAAVAELKQLYKDEYALKKPAQKRAFADKLRDLAKGGRDAAATRHAALTESLALSVAASDLAGAVESLDALALGFDGFDVVAERRAALARIDAPAAKALIKLLDDPLDQAACGDAGRYFCLEASRWDLGLPLLASSDDPALVELAARETEPPSDPTLQLALADGWFDAAGKLKNAQKVGAGVRAHDWYAKAMPSLTGVGKERASQRIADLFAVLPDDKRNYALMTAKQWDKLKNPSVTVDVRIRADSKITLKAGQRLRVVPHPDDTWTFTWAKRIPSTVGWQGDEMAGKFVGRDKGNKKQKGMLTPGALCWQLDDGETREVEIGELIEGTGRLGLSAYDPGKDGENGQLRVKLVVFDSE
;
A
#
# COMPACT_ATOMS: atom_id res chain seq x y z
N MET A 1 -2.71 -11.03 32.99
CA MET A 1 -4.10 -10.77 32.55
C MET A 1 -4.03 -10.04 31.21
N ARG A 2 -3.49 -10.70 30.18
CA ARG A 2 -4.16 -11.25 28.98
C ARG A 2 -4.74 -10.19 28.01
N ARG A 3 -3.81 -9.63 27.22
CA ARG A 3 -3.92 -9.00 25.88
C ARG A 3 -5.34 -8.96 25.29
N ILE A 4 -6.08 -7.85 25.23
CA ILE A 4 -7.49 -7.92 24.75
C ILE A 4 -7.62 -8.31 23.26
N VAL A 5 -6.66 -7.96 22.41
CA VAL A 5 -6.62 -8.43 21.01
C VAL A 5 -6.19 -9.90 20.90
N SER A 6 -5.38 -10.40 21.84
CA SER A 6 -4.90 -11.80 21.89
C SER A 6 -5.72 -12.69 22.84
N ALA A 7 -6.58 -12.12 23.68
CA ALA A 7 -7.43 -12.79 24.67
C ALA A 7 -8.82 -13.00 24.12
N ALA A 8 -9.31 -12.14 23.22
CA ALA A 8 -10.36 -12.53 22.28
C ALA A 8 -9.90 -13.80 21.51
N LEU A 9 -8.64 -13.81 21.04
CA LEU A 9 -8.03 -14.99 20.38
C LEU A 9 -7.86 -16.21 21.31
N ALA A 10 -7.51 -16.03 22.58
CA ALA A 10 -7.24 -17.12 23.52
C ALA A 10 -8.49 -17.64 24.29
N LEU A 11 -9.54 -16.82 24.43
CA LEU A 11 -10.82 -17.24 25.02
C LEU A 11 -11.67 -18.04 24.03
N LEU A 12 -11.51 -17.81 22.72
CA LEU A 12 -12.22 -18.55 21.66
C LEU A 12 -11.76 -20.01 21.49
N SER A 13 -10.63 -20.41 22.10
CA SER A 13 -10.14 -21.80 22.09
C SER A 13 -10.64 -22.69 23.23
N VAL A 14 -11.43 -22.18 24.21
CA VAL A 14 -11.71 -22.93 25.47
C VAL A 14 -13.19 -23.23 25.75
N THR A 15 -14.18 -22.77 24.99
CA THR A 15 -15.59 -23.11 25.25
C THR A 15 -16.28 -23.77 24.07
N ALA A 16 -15.97 -25.05 23.83
CA ALA A 16 -16.81 -25.95 23.05
C ALA A 16 -16.89 -27.32 23.72
N PHE A 17 -17.81 -27.47 24.68
CA PHE A 17 -18.34 -28.79 25.02
C PHE A 17 -19.80 -28.71 25.50
N ALA A 18 -20.59 -29.66 25.01
CA ALA A 18 -21.99 -30.01 25.31
C ALA A 18 -23.11 -29.22 24.59
N GLY A 19 -23.69 -29.83 23.55
CA GLY A 19 -25.04 -29.51 23.04
C GLY A 19 -25.29 -29.89 21.58
N GLU A 20 -25.99 -30.99 21.34
CA GLU A 20 -26.23 -31.68 20.06
C GLU A 20 -27.17 -30.94 19.05
N SER A 21 -26.77 -30.89 17.77
CA SER A 21 -27.53 -31.20 16.52
C SER A 21 -27.38 -30.21 15.33
N ALA A 22 -27.07 -30.82 14.16
CA ALA A 22 -26.89 -30.34 12.78
C ALA A 22 -25.50 -29.80 12.33
N PRO A 23 -24.95 -30.24 11.16
CA PRO A 23 -23.55 -30.04 10.80
C PRO A 23 -23.33 -28.65 10.21
N ARG A 24 -22.76 -27.74 11.00
CA ARG A 24 -22.03 -26.57 10.48
C ARG A 24 -20.60 -26.99 10.12
N PRO A 25 -19.97 -26.37 9.11
CA PRO A 25 -18.54 -26.56 8.87
C PRO A 25 -17.79 -26.26 10.18
N GLN A 26 -17.07 -27.26 10.68
CA GLN A 26 -16.29 -27.14 11.91
C GLN A 26 -15.26 -26.00 11.73
N PRO A 27 -15.11 -25.08 12.68
CA PRO A 27 -13.95 -24.20 12.68
C PRO A 27 -12.71 -25.10 12.81
N ALA A 28 -11.88 -25.11 11.78
CA ALA A 28 -10.62 -25.83 11.79
C ALA A 28 -9.85 -25.38 13.04
N ALA A 29 -9.40 -26.36 13.82
CA ALA A 29 -8.56 -26.13 14.98
C ALA A 29 -7.36 -25.28 14.55
N VAL A 30 -7.38 -24.01 14.95
CA VAL A 30 -6.26 -23.09 14.78
C VAL A 30 -5.11 -23.71 15.54
N LYS A 31 -4.16 -24.31 14.80
CA LYS A 31 -2.86 -24.60 15.39
C LYS A 31 -2.27 -23.26 15.80
N PRO A 32 -1.73 -23.14 17.03
CA PRO A 32 -1.12 -21.89 17.47
C PRO A 32 -0.11 -21.47 16.41
N VAL A 33 -0.29 -20.23 15.93
CA VAL A 33 0.64 -19.55 15.01
C VAL A 33 2.04 -19.83 15.53
N ALA A 34 2.87 -20.39 14.64
CA ALA A 34 4.25 -20.71 14.94
C ALA A 34 4.90 -19.54 15.65
N GLU A 35 5.22 -19.80 16.90
CA GLU A 35 5.84 -18.92 17.86
C GLU A 35 7.24 -18.56 17.34
N THR A 36 7.37 -17.46 16.60
CA THR A 36 8.64 -16.71 16.61
C THR A 36 8.74 -16.00 17.95
N ALA A 37 8.99 -16.79 19.00
CA ALA A 37 9.37 -16.27 20.30
C ALA A 37 10.71 -15.56 20.17
N ALA A 38 10.68 -14.24 20.27
CA ALA A 38 11.72 -13.58 21.05
C ALA A 38 11.42 -13.93 22.51
N THR A 39 12.07 -14.99 23.01
CA THR A 39 12.08 -15.41 24.42
C THR A 39 12.86 -14.40 25.27
N GLY A 40 12.39 -13.15 25.33
CA GLY A 40 12.84 -12.18 26.32
C GLY A 40 11.86 -12.18 27.49
N GLU A 41 12.35 -12.53 28.68
CA GLU A 41 11.59 -12.36 29.93
C GLU A 41 11.21 -10.88 30.07
N ALA A 42 9.94 -10.60 30.42
CA ALA A 42 9.46 -9.24 30.62
C ALA A 42 10.30 -8.54 31.69
N ALA A 43 10.66 -7.28 31.46
CA ALA A 43 11.44 -6.52 32.41
C ALA A 43 10.52 -5.93 33.50
N PRO A 44 10.99 -5.75 34.74
CA PRO A 44 10.23 -4.92 35.69
C PRO A 44 10.07 -3.50 35.14
N LEU A 45 8.96 -2.84 35.49
CA LEU A 45 8.77 -1.42 35.16
C LEU A 45 9.96 -0.59 35.69
N PRO A 46 10.60 0.23 34.85
CA PRO A 46 11.68 1.10 35.29
C PRO A 46 11.19 2.14 36.29
N ASP A 47 12.05 2.57 37.20
CA ASP A 47 11.70 3.67 38.09
C ASP A 47 11.50 4.99 37.30
N ALA A 48 10.78 5.92 37.93
CA ALA A 48 10.41 7.18 37.30
C ALA A 48 11.62 8.06 36.96
N ALA A 49 12.73 7.97 37.71
CA ALA A 49 13.93 8.77 37.47
C ALA A 49 14.69 8.25 36.24
N ALA A 50 14.86 6.93 36.13
CA ALA A 50 15.46 6.28 34.97
C ALA A 50 14.64 6.53 33.69
N THR A 51 13.32 6.44 33.76
CA THR A 51 12.43 6.76 32.63
C THR A 51 12.57 8.22 32.21
N LYS A 52 12.60 9.15 33.16
CA LYS A 52 12.76 10.58 32.89
C LYS A 52 14.11 10.90 32.24
N ALA A 53 15.19 10.27 32.71
CA ALA A 53 16.52 10.41 32.12
C ALA A 53 16.53 9.90 30.66
N ALA A 54 15.98 8.71 30.42
CA ALA A 54 15.88 8.16 29.08
C ALA A 54 15.04 9.03 28.13
N VAL A 55 13.92 9.59 28.58
CA VAL A 55 13.13 10.55 27.77
C VAL A 55 13.93 11.81 27.46
N ALA A 56 14.74 12.31 28.40
CA ALA A 56 15.60 13.48 28.16
C ALA A 56 16.67 13.19 27.09
N GLU A 57 17.29 12.02 27.14
CA GLU A 57 18.25 11.57 26.12
C GLU A 57 17.60 11.43 24.74
N LEU A 58 16.40 10.81 24.66
CA LEU A 58 15.65 10.72 23.40
C LEU A 58 15.33 12.10 22.82
N LYS A 59 14.91 13.05 23.67
CA LYS A 59 14.62 14.43 23.23
C LYS A 59 15.86 15.18 22.78
N GLN A 60 17.01 14.89 23.36
CA GLN A 60 18.27 15.45 22.91
C GLN A 60 18.70 14.84 21.57
N LEU A 61 18.56 13.52 21.41
CA LEU A 61 18.96 12.80 20.19
C LEU A 61 18.07 13.10 18.99
N TYR A 62 16.76 13.24 19.20
CA TYR A 62 15.75 13.42 18.16
C TYR A 62 15.09 14.79 18.21
N LYS A 63 15.84 15.82 18.59
CA LYS A 63 15.33 17.18 18.82
C LYS A 63 14.49 17.71 17.65
N ASP A 64 14.94 17.47 16.42
CA ASP A 64 14.29 17.95 15.21
C ASP A 64 12.99 17.17 14.93
N GLU A 65 12.99 15.86 15.17
CA GLU A 65 11.78 15.03 15.02
C GLU A 65 10.70 15.36 16.05
N TYR A 66 11.10 15.69 17.28
CA TYR A 66 10.17 16.20 18.31
C TYR A 66 9.54 17.55 17.95
N ALA A 67 10.18 18.35 17.09
CA ALA A 67 9.64 19.62 16.61
C ALA A 67 8.63 19.46 15.46
N LEU A 68 8.46 18.24 14.91
CA LEU A 68 7.58 17.98 13.78
C LEU A 68 6.10 18.15 14.15
N LYS A 69 5.36 18.80 13.25
CA LYS A 69 3.96 19.20 13.50
C LYS A 69 2.94 18.37 12.73
N LYS A 70 3.31 17.85 11.55
CA LYS A 70 2.35 17.13 10.69
C LYS A 70 2.06 15.74 11.25
N PRO A 71 0.80 15.26 11.22
CA PRO A 71 0.46 13.91 11.69
C PRO A 71 1.30 12.81 11.05
N ALA A 72 1.52 12.84 9.73
CA ALA A 72 2.35 11.85 9.03
C ALA A 72 3.80 11.81 9.57
N GLN A 73 4.38 12.98 9.81
CA GLN A 73 5.73 13.09 10.38
C GLN A 73 5.80 12.53 11.81
N LYS A 74 4.78 12.78 12.63
CA LYS A 74 4.69 12.22 13.98
C LYS A 74 4.55 10.70 13.97
N ARG A 75 3.81 10.13 13.01
CA ARG A 75 3.68 8.67 12.83
C ARG A 75 5.01 8.05 12.46
N ALA A 76 5.70 8.60 11.46
CA ALA A 76 7.02 8.13 11.06
C ALA A 76 8.03 8.18 12.22
N PHE A 77 7.97 9.22 13.06
CA PHE A 77 8.80 9.27 14.26
C PHE A 77 8.37 8.25 15.33
N ALA A 78 7.06 8.03 15.53
CA ALA A 78 6.56 7.00 16.42
C ALA A 78 7.01 5.59 15.99
N ASP A 79 7.04 5.30 14.69
CA ASP A 79 7.59 4.05 14.12
C ASP A 79 9.08 3.91 14.43
N LYS A 80 9.86 4.97 14.20
CA LYS A 80 11.29 5.00 14.52
C LYS A 80 11.56 4.68 15.99
N LEU A 81 10.74 5.19 16.92
CA LEU A 81 10.85 4.87 18.34
C LEU A 81 10.43 3.43 18.67
N ARG A 82 9.41 2.88 18.00
CA ARG A 82 9.06 1.45 18.12
C ARG A 82 10.19 0.54 17.66
N ASP A 83 10.85 0.90 16.56
CA ASP A 83 11.98 0.13 16.03
C ASP A 83 13.22 0.24 16.92
N LEU A 84 13.50 1.42 17.49
CA LEU A 84 14.53 1.59 18.51
C LEU A 84 14.28 0.63 19.69
N ALA A 85 13.04 0.53 20.17
CA ALA A 85 12.70 -0.37 21.27
C ALA A 85 12.90 -1.87 20.97
N LYS A 86 12.96 -2.28 19.69
CA LYS A 86 13.25 -3.67 19.26
C LYS A 86 14.75 -3.98 19.24
N GLY A 87 15.61 -2.97 19.09
CA GLY A 87 17.07 -3.12 19.01
C GLY A 87 17.67 -3.55 20.35
N GLY A 88 18.12 -4.80 20.47
CA GLY A 88 18.59 -5.38 21.72
C GLY A 88 19.82 -4.68 22.36
N ARG A 89 19.78 -4.60 23.70
CA ARG A 89 20.72 -4.04 24.70
C ARG A 89 20.44 -2.64 25.24
N ASP A 90 19.42 -1.95 24.75
CA ASP A 90 19.01 -0.70 25.41
C ASP A 90 18.42 -0.99 26.79
N ALA A 91 18.83 -0.20 27.81
CA ALA A 91 18.35 -0.33 29.18
C ALA A 91 16.81 -0.36 29.21
N ALA A 92 16.20 -1.11 30.12
CA ALA A 92 14.74 -1.23 30.25
C ALA A 92 14.04 0.14 30.26
N ALA A 93 14.69 1.16 30.86
CA ALA A 93 14.26 2.55 30.85
C ALA A 93 14.16 3.18 29.44
N THR A 94 15.14 2.94 28.56
CA THR A 94 15.16 3.44 27.19
C THR A 94 14.06 2.79 26.34
N ARG A 95 13.88 1.47 26.47
CA ARG A 95 12.78 0.77 25.76
C ARG A 95 11.42 1.27 26.23
N HIS A 96 11.23 1.44 27.54
CA HIS A 96 10.00 1.97 28.11
C HIS A 96 9.75 3.40 27.59
N ALA A 97 10.74 4.29 27.70
CA ALA A 97 10.66 5.67 27.23
C ALA A 97 10.36 5.77 25.73
N ALA A 98 10.96 4.92 24.89
CA ALA A 98 10.70 4.92 23.46
C ALA A 98 9.25 4.53 23.14
N LEU A 99 8.72 3.47 23.78
CA LEU A 99 7.34 3.01 23.55
C LEU A 99 6.29 3.97 24.14
N THR A 100 6.46 4.33 25.41
CA THR A 100 6.35 5.72 25.92
C THR A 100 5.92 6.81 24.95
N GLU A 101 6.94 7.43 24.40
CA GLU A 101 6.87 8.60 23.54
C GLU A 101 6.22 8.24 22.19
N SER A 102 6.43 7.02 21.70
CA SER A 102 5.75 6.50 20.50
C SER A 102 4.22 6.46 20.66
N LEU A 103 3.71 6.00 21.81
CA LEU A 103 2.28 6.02 22.12
C LEU A 103 1.75 7.46 22.14
N ALA A 104 2.45 8.38 22.79
CA ALA A 104 2.06 9.78 22.86
C ALA A 104 2.00 10.45 21.47
N LEU A 105 2.99 10.17 20.61
CA LEU A 105 3.02 10.65 19.22
C LEU A 105 1.89 10.05 18.38
N SER A 106 1.61 8.75 18.54
CA SER A 106 0.54 8.05 17.83
C SER A 106 -0.83 8.62 18.21
N VAL A 107 -1.09 8.82 19.50
CA VAL A 107 -2.31 9.49 20.00
C VAL A 107 -2.41 10.92 19.44
N ALA A 108 -1.31 11.69 19.45
CA ALA A 108 -1.29 13.06 18.94
C ALA A 108 -1.44 13.15 17.40
N ALA A 109 -1.24 12.05 16.69
CA ALA A 109 -1.41 11.93 15.24
C ALA A 109 -2.72 11.22 14.84
N SER A 110 -3.59 10.90 15.81
CA SER A 110 -4.77 10.05 15.65
C SER A 110 -4.46 8.74 14.91
N ASP A 111 -3.28 8.18 15.17
CA ASP A 111 -2.82 6.90 14.65
C ASP A 111 -3.21 5.79 15.63
N LEU A 112 -4.39 5.21 15.41
CA LEU A 112 -4.92 4.17 16.27
C LEU A 112 -4.11 2.87 16.16
N ALA A 113 -3.59 2.54 14.98
CA ALA A 113 -2.76 1.36 14.78
C ALA A 113 -1.44 1.47 15.55
N GLY A 114 -0.71 2.57 15.36
CA GLY A 114 0.52 2.82 16.11
C GLY A 114 0.30 2.88 17.63
N ALA A 115 -0.82 3.46 18.08
CA ALA A 115 -1.15 3.49 19.52
C ALA A 115 -1.36 2.07 20.09
N VAL A 116 -2.09 1.21 19.38
CA VAL A 116 -2.32 -0.18 19.79
C VAL A 116 -1.01 -0.97 19.82
N GLU A 117 -0.16 -0.82 18.81
CA GLU A 117 1.15 -1.48 18.79
C GLU A 117 2.05 -1.07 19.94
N SER A 118 2.13 0.23 20.24
CA SER A 118 2.96 0.71 21.34
C SER A 118 2.45 0.19 22.68
N LEU A 119 1.12 0.11 22.87
CA LEU A 119 0.50 -0.48 24.06
C LEU A 119 0.76 -1.99 24.17
N ASP A 120 0.65 -2.73 23.06
CA ASP A 120 0.94 -4.17 23.03
C ASP A 120 2.42 -4.44 23.32
N ALA A 121 3.33 -3.64 22.75
CA ALA A 121 4.76 -3.73 23.03
C ALA A 121 5.09 -3.42 24.50
N LEU A 122 4.45 -2.41 25.10
CA LEU A 122 4.61 -2.12 26.54
C LEU A 122 4.12 -3.28 27.41
N ALA A 123 2.94 -3.83 27.09
CA ALA A 123 2.35 -4.94 27.83
C ALA A 123 3.15 -6.25 27.71
N LEU A 124 3.86 -6.44 26.59
CA LEU A 124 4.75 -7.57 26.38
C LEU A 124 6.12 -7.37 27.05
N GLY A 125 6.63 -6.14 27.04
CA GLY A 125 7.98 -5.83 27.49
C GLY A 125 8.12 -5.59 28.99
N PHE A 126 7.03 -5.26 29.69
CA PHE A 126 7.09 -4.80 31.08
C PHE A 126 6.07 -5.44 32.01
N ASP A 127 6.56 -6.07 33.08
CA ASP A 127 5.76 -6.61 34.16
C ASP A 127 5.15 -5.49 35.02
N GLY A 128 3.87 -5.63 35.35
CA GLY A 128 3.12 -4.64 36.14
C GLY A 128 2.53 -3.48 35.31
N PHE A 129 2.70 -3.48 33.98
CA PHE A 129 2.04 -2.52 33.10
C PHE A 129 0.52 -2.76 33.03
N ASP A 130 -0.27 -1.79 33.46
CA ASP A 130 -1.74 -1.84 33.37
C ASP A 130 -2.23 -1.50 31.97
N VAL A 131 -2.11 -2.47 31.06
CA VAL A 131 -2.51 -2.31 29.65
C VAL A 131 -3.98 -1.93 29.48
N VAL A 132 -4.87 -2.31 30.41
CA VAL A 132 -6.31 -2.03 30.26
C VAL A 132 -6.60 -0.57 30.57
N ALA A 133 -6.07 -0.06 31.68
CA ALA A 133 -6.22 1.35 32.04
C ALA A 133 -5.53 2.26 30.99
N GLU A 134 -4.30 1.93 30.61
CA GLU A 134 -3.53 2.70 29.63
C GLU A 134 -4.18 2.68 28.24
N ARG A 135 -4.71 1.52 27.80
CA ARG A 135 -5.47 1.45 26.55
C ARG A 135 -6.72 2.30 26.62
N ARG A 136 -7.51 2.22 27.68
CA ARG A 136 -8.71 3.06 27.81
C ARG A 136 -8.37 4.55 27.75
N ALA A 137 -7.33 4.98 28.48
CA ALA A 137 -6.89 6.37 28.55
C ALA A 137 -6.38 6.88 27.18
N ALA A 138 -5.53 6.10 26.51
CA ALA A 138 -4.99 6.48 25.20
C ALA A 138 -6.07 6.52 24.12
N LEU A 139 -6.93 5.51 24.05
CA LEU A 139 -7.97 5.40 23.04
C LEU A 139 -9.07 6.46 23.21
N ALA A 140 -9.39 6.86 24.44
CA ALA A 140 -10.36 7.93 24.70
C ALA A 140 -9.94 9.29 24.12
N ARG A 141 -8.65 9.46 23.78
CA ARG A 141 -8.10 10.68 23.17
C ARG A 141 -8.07 10.64 21.65
N ILE A 142 -8.43 9.52 21.03
CA ILE A 142 -8.49 9.36 19.58
C ILE A 142 -9.96 9.38 19.16
N ASP A 143 -10.40 10.45 18.50
CA ASP A 143 -11.77 10.54 17.99
C ASP A 143 -11.92 9.77 16.67
N ALA A 144 -12.06 8.45 16.80
CA ALA A 144 -12.34 7.54 15.69
C ALA A 144 -13.39 6.49 16.13
N PRO A 145 -14.33 6.09 15.24
CA PRO A 145 -15.29 5.02 15.54
C PRO A 145 -14.60 3.73 16.02
N ALA A 146 -13.50 3.35 15.39
CA ALA A 146 -12.72 2.17 15.77
C ALA A 146 -12.09 2.27 17.17
N ALA A 147 -11.73 3.48 17.64
CA ALA A 147 -11.23 3.67 19.01
C ALA A 147 -12.34 3.40 20.04
N LYS A 148 -13.58 3.84 19.76
CA LYS A 148 -14.76 3.55 20.60
C LYS A 148 -15.09 2.06 20.59
N ALA A 149 -15.03 1.41 19.43
CA ALA A 149 -15.20 -0.04 19.32
C ALA A 149 -14.15 -0.79 20.16
N LEU A 150 -12.87 -0.40 20.08
CA LEU A 150 -11.82 -1.01 20.89
C LEU A 150 -12.00 -0.78 22.39
N ILE A 151 -12.49 0.40 22.82
CA ILE A 151 -12.84 0.64 24.22
C ILE A 151 -13.96 -0.31 24.65
N LYS A 152 -14.99 -0.50 23.83
CA LYS A 152 -16.09 -1.45 24.11
C LYS A 152 -15.57 -2.88 24.24
N LEU A 153 -14.63 -3.29 23.38
CA LEU A 153 -13.99 -4.61 23.46
C LEU A 153 -13.13 -4.81 24.71
N LEU A 154 -12.80 -3.74 25.47
CA LEU A 154 -12.20 -3.89 26.80
C LEU A 154 -13.19 -4.46 27.82
N ASP A 155 -14.47 -4.13 27.66
CA ASP A 155 -15.55 -4.49 28.58
C ASP A 155 -16.27 -5.76 28.09
N ASP A 156 -16.47 -5.89 26.78
CA ASP A 156 -17.09 -7.05 26.13
C ASP A 156 -16.24 -7.52 24.93
N PRO A 157 -15.26 -8.42 25.15
CA PRO A 157 -14.36 -8.89 24.10
C PRO A 157 -15.02 -9.70 22.98
N LEU A 158 -16.28 -10.10 23.12
CA LEU A 158 -17.02 -10.91 22.15
C LEU A 158 -18.12 -10.12 21.43
N ASP A 159 -18.19 -8.80 21.63
CA ASP A 159 -19.15 -7.95 20.91
C ASP A 159 -18.85 -7.94 19.41
N GLN A 160 -19.64 -8.68 18.65
CA GLN A 160 -19.41 -8.91 17.22
C GLN A 160 -19.43 -7.62 16.40
N ALA A 161 -20.28 -6.66 16.75
CA ALA A 161 -20.35 -5.36 16.08
C ALA A 161 -19.06 -4.55 16.27
N ALA A 162 -18.54 -4.48 17.51
CA ALA A 162 -17.28 -3.80 17.80
C ALA A 162 -16.07 -4.52 17.18
N CYS A 163 -16.08 -5.85 17.13
CA CYS A 163 -15.11 -6.63 16.35
C CYS A 163 -15.15 -6.26 14.87
N GLY A 164 -16.34 -6.11 14.28
CA GLY A 164 -16.52 -5.67 12.90
C GLY A 164 -15.97 -4.26 12.65
N ASP A 165 -16.29 -3.30 13.51
CA ASP A 165 -15.82 -1.91 13.36
C ASP A 165 -14.30 -1.80 13.50
N ALA A 166 -13.71 -2.43 14.52
CA ALA A 166 -12.27 -2.42 14.72
C ALA A 166 -11.55 -3.19 13.60
N GLY A 167 -12.06 -4.36 13.19
CA GLY A 167 -11.50 -5.18 12.13
C GLY A 167 -11.48 -4.47 10.77
N ARG A 168 -12.59 -3.81 10.40
CA ARG A 168 -12.66 -3.01 9.16
C ARG A 168 -11.65 -1.87 9.17
N TYR A 169 -11.52 -1.16 10.29
CA TYR A 169 -10.52 -0.11 10.42
C TYR A 169 -9.10 -0.65 10.21
N PHE A 170 -8.72 -1.71 10.94
CA PHE A 170 -7.36 -2.25 10.83
C PHE A 170 -7.06 -2.80 9.44
N CYS A 171 -7.92 -3.66 8.89
CA CYS A 171 -7.69 -4.22 7.55
C CYS A 171 -7.78 -3.18 6.44
N LEU A 172 -8.83 -2.36 6.43
CA LEU A 172 -9.26 -1.62 5.24
C LEU A 172 -8.89 -0.14 5.26
N GLU A 173 -8.51 0.41 6.41
CA GLU A 173 -8.07 1.81 6.53
C GLU A 173 -6.60 1.90 6.93
N ALA A 174 -6.17 1.10 7.91
CA ALA A 174 -4.79 1.09 8.38
C ALA A 174 -3.90 0.07 7.66
N SER A 175 -4.46 -0.79 6.80
CA SER A 175 -3.74 -1.89 6.12
C SER A 175 -2.99 -2.85 7.08
N ARG A 176 -3.47 -2.96 8.32
CA ARG A 176 -3.01 -3.83 9.40
C ARG A 176 -3.81 -5.12 9.44
N TRP A 177 -3.58 -5.94 8.44
CA TRP A 177 -4.25 -7.23 8.26
C TRP A 177 -4.01 -8.18 9.43
N ASP A 178 -2.81 -8.13 10.01
CA ASP A 178 -2.43 -8.88 11.21
C ASP A 178 -3.33 -8.61 12.42
N LEU A 179 -3.69 -7.33 12.63
CA LEU A 179 -4.58 -6.92 13.72
C LEU A 179 -6.06 -7.07 13.34
N GLY A 180 -6.40 -6.82 12.07
CA GLY A 180 -7.79 -6.74 11.62
C GLY A 180 -8.43 -8.08 11.29
N LEU A 181 -7.71 -9.04 10.70
CA LEU A 181 -8.28 -10.32 10.28
C LEU A 181 -8.90 -11.11 11.45
N PRO A 182 -8.25 -11.23 12.62
CA PRO A 182 -8.87 -11.87 13.78
C PRO A 182 -10.18 -11.23 14.23
N LEU A 183 -10.26 -9.90 14.16
CA LEU A 183 -11.44 -9.13 14.55
C LEU A 183 -12.56 -9.30 13.52
N LEU A 184 -12.23 -9.28 12.22
CA LEU A 184 -13.19 -9.53 11.16
C LEU A 184 -13.75 -10.96 11.21
N ALA A 185 -12.93 -11.96 11.55
CA ALA A 185 -13.36 -13.34 11.75
C ALA A 185 -14.39 -13.49 12.90
N SER A 186 -14.43 -12.53 13.82
CA SER A 186 -15.36 -12.48 14.95
C SER A 186 -16.49 -11.45 14.76
N SER A 187 -16.62 -10.87 13.57
CA SER A 187 -17.60 -9.81 13.30
C SER A 187 -19.02 -10.32 13.08
N ASP A 188 -19.97 -9.40 13.01
CA ASP A 188 -21.38 -9.63 12.67
C ASP A 188 -21.65 -9.61 11.15
N ASP A 189 -20.62 -9.44 10.31
CA ASP A 189 -20.72 -9.47 8.84
C ASP A 189 -20.25 -10.84 8.31
N PRO A 190 -21.16 -11.74 7.89
CA PRO A 190 -20.80 -13.08 7.44
C PRO A 190 -19.82 -13.09 6.25
N ALA A 191 -19.89 -12.08 5.37
CA ALA A 191 -18.99 -12.01 4.22
C ALA A 191 -17.57 -11.67 4.65
N LEU A 192 -17.40 -10.75 5.59
CA LEU A 192 -16.08 -10.41 6.14
C LEU A 192 -15.52 -11.52 7.03
N VAL A 193 -16.37 -12.24 7.76
CA VAL A 193 -15.98 -13.43 8.53
C VAL A 193 -15.38 -14.49 7.60
N GLU A 194 -16.06 -14.80 6.49
CA GLU A 194 -15.57 -15.80 5.52
C GLU A 194 -14.24 -15.37 4.87
N LEU A 195 -14.13 -14.11 4.47
CA LEU A 195 -12.90 -13.55 3.89
C LEU A 195 -11.73 -13.62 4.87
N ALA A 196 -11.97 -13.26 6.13
CA ALA A 196 -10.95 -13.29 7.17
C ALA A 196 -10.48 -14.71 7.48
N ALA A 197 -11.40 -15.67 7.54
CA ALA A 197 -11.08 -17.09 7.73
C ALA A 197 -10.20 -17.63 6.59
N ARG A 198 -10.53 -17.32 5.33
CA ARG A 198 -9.76 -17.73 4.15
C ARG A 198 -8.35 -17.12 4.10
N GLU A 199 -8.15 -15.95 4.71
CA GLU A 199 -6.85 -15.30 4.76
C GLU A 199 -5.97 -15.71 5.94
N THR A 200 -6.55 -16.34 6.96
CA THR A 200 -5.76 -16.86 8.10
C THR A 200 -4.79 -17.95 7.64
N GLU A 201 -5.20 -18.75 6.66
CA GLU A 201 -4.36 -19.72 5.95
C GLU A 201 -4.40 -19.41 4.44
N PRO A 202 -3.60 -18.42 3.98
CA PRO A 202 -3.73 -17.88 2.64
C PRO A 202 -3.50 -18.96 1.56
N PRO A 203 -4.42 -19.09 0.58
CA PRO A 203 -4.35 -20.17 -0.39
C PRO A 203 -3.20 -19.98 -1.39
N SER A 204 -2.56 -21.09 -1.77
CA SER A 204 -1.58 -21.14 -2.88
C SER A 204 -2.21 -21.55 -4.22
N ASP A 205 -3.38 -22.19 -4.21
CA ASP A 205 -4.11 -22.58 -5.42
C ASP A 205 -4.66 -21.34 -6.15
N PRO A 206 -4.41 -21.18 -7.47
CA PRO A 206 -4.85 -20.00 -8.22
C PRO A 206 -6.38 -19.80 -8.26
N THR A 207 -7.16 -20.88 -8.23
CA THR A 207 -8.63 -20.81 -8.24
C THR A 207 -9.14 -20.32 -6.89
N LEU A 208 -8.54 -20.77 -5.80
CA LEU A 208 -8.85 -20.29 -4.45
C LEU A 208 -8.41 -18.83 -4.24
N GLN A 209 -7.26 -18.44 -4.78
CA GLN A 209 -6.81 -17.04 -4.79
C GLN A 209 -7.77 -16.16 -5.59
N LEU A 210 -8.24 -16.63 -6.75
CA LEU A 210 -9.26 -15.94 -7.54
C LEU A 210 -10.56 -15.77 -6.75
N ALA A 211 -11.04 -16.83 -6.08
CA ALA A 211 -12.26 -16.76 -5.27
C ALA A 211 -12.13 -15.76 -4.09
N LEU A 212 -10.94 -15.70 -3.49
CA LEU A 212 -10.64 -14.74 -2.43
C LEU A 212 -10.59 -13.29 -2.96
N ALA A 213 -9.94 -13.07 -4.11
CA ALA A 213 -9.96 -11.79 -4.81
C ALA A 213 -11.39 -11.37 -5.17
N ASP A 214 -12.19 -12.33 -5.64
CA ASP A 214 -13.58 -12.14 -6.01
C ASP A 214 -14.42 -11.67 -4.81
N GLY A 215 -14.24 -12.29 -3.65
CA GLY A 215 -14.96 -11.90 -2.44
C GLY A 215 -14.55 -10.51 -1.91
N TRP A 216 -13.27 -10.14 -1.97
CA TRP A 216 -12.84 -8.78 -1.60
C TRP A 216 -13.35 -7.72 -2.58
N PHE A 217 -13.42 -8.04 -3.88
CA PHE A 217 -14.02 -7.17 -4.89
C PHE A 217 -15.50 -6.91 -4.58
N ASP A 218 -16.25 -7.97 -4.27
CA ASP A 218 -17.67 -7.85 -3.93
C ASP A 218 -17.88 -7.09 -2.61
N ALA A 219 -17.02 -7.30 -1.61
CA ALA A 219 -17.03 -6.54 -0.36
C ALA A 219 -16.77 -5.04 -0.62
N ALA A 220 -15.80 -4.70 -1.47
CA ALA A 220 -15.52 -3.31 -1.86
C ALA A 220 -16.75 -2.63 -2.52
N GLY A 221 -17.58 -3.39 -3.23
CA GLY A 221 -18.84 -2.89 -3.80
C GLY A 221 -19.89 -2.46 -2.76
N LYS A 222 -19.83 -3.01 -1.54
CA LYS A 222 -20.76 -2.72 -0.44
C LYS A 222 -20.23 -1.68 0.55
N LEU A 223 -18.91 -1.54 0.62
CA LEU A 223 -18.22 -0.61 1.49
C LEU A 223 -18.17 0.81 0.91
N LYS A 224 -17.77 1.78 1.74
CA LYS A 224 -17.70 3.21 1.37
C LYS A 224 -16.34 3.80 1.71
N ASN A 225 -16.01 4.92 1.07
CA ASN A 225 -14.85 5.75 1.39
C ASN A 225 -13.53 4.93 1.48
N ALA A 226 -12.71 5.17 2.50
CA ALA A 226 -11.44 4.49 2.71
C ALA A 226 -11.58 2.96 2.75
N GLN A 227 -12.66 2.43 3.35
CA GLN A 227 -12.88 0.99 3.44
C GLN A 227 -13.14 0.35 2.06
N LYS A 228 -13.84 1.06 1.17
CA LYS A 228 -14.00 0.64 -0.23
C LYS A 228 -12.65 0.58 -0.94
N VAL A 229 -11.80 1.58 -0.71
CA VAL A 229 -10.45 1.63 -1.28
C VAL A 229 -9.61 0.47 -0.75
N GLY A 230 -9.55 0.26 0.57
CA GLY A 230 -8.77 -0.82 1.18
C GLY A 230 -9.20 -2.23 0.73
N ALA A 231 -10.50 -2.50 0.69
CA ALA A 231 -11.02 -3.76 0.16
C ALA A 231 -10.70 -3.93 -1.34
N GLY A 232 -10.79 -2.85 -2.13
CA GLY A 232 -10.41 -2.86 -3.54
C GLY A 232 -8.92 -3.11 -3.76
N VAL A 233 -8.05 -2.52 -2.94
CA VAL A 233 -6.60 -2.79 -2.96
C VAL A 233 -6.32 -4.25 -2.61
N ARG A 234 -6.98 -4.80 -1.58
CA ARG A 234 -6.82 -6.22 -1.23
C ARG A 234 -7.25 -7.16 -2.33
N ALA A 235 -8.40 -6.87 -2.97
CA ALA A 235 -8.87 -7.62 -4.12
C ALA A 235 -7.84 -7.60 -5.26
N HIS A 236 -7.32 -6.42 -5.59
CA HIS A 236 -6.28 -6.24 -6.59
C HIS A 236 -5.02 -7.06 -6.29
N ASP A 237 -4.53 -7.04 -5.05
CA ASP A 237 -3.34 -7.81 -4.65
C ASP A 237 -3.54 -9.32 -4.82
N TRP A 238 -4.75 -9.83 -4.54
CA TRP A 238 -5.07 -11.24 -4.76
C TRP A 238 -5.21 -11.60 -6.24
N TYR A 239 -5.83 -10.75 -7.06
CA TYR A 239 -5.84 -10.98 -8.50
C TYR A 239 -4.41 -10.96 -9.06
N ALA A 240 -3.57 -10.01 -8.64
CA ALA A 240 -2.18 -9.92 -9.09
C ALA A 240 -1.38 -11.20 -8.77
N LYS A 241 -1.64 -11.83 -7.62
CA LYS A 241 -1.06 -13.13 -7.25
C LYS A 241 -1.58 -14.29 -8.10
N ALA A 242 -2.88 -14.32 -8.39
CA ALA A 242 -3.50 -15.42 -9.14
C ALA A 242 -3.20 -15.36 -10.65
N MET A 243 -3.17 -14.16 -11.23
CA MET A 243 -3.11 -13.89 -12.68
C MET A 243 -2.01 -14.65 -13.46
N PRO A 244 -0.77 -14.80 -12.95
CA PRO A 244 0.27 -15.54 -13.67
C PRO A 244 -0.05 -17.02 -13.90
N SER A 245 -0.86 -17.62 -13.01
CA SER A 245 -1.18 -19.05 -13.04
C SER A 245 -2.62 -19.34 -13.52
N LEU A 246 -3.46 -18.32 -13.67
CA LEU A 246 -4.80 -18.46 -14.21
C LEU A 246 -4.80 -18.66 -15.73
N THR A 247 -5.74 -19.47 -16.20
CA THR A 247 -5.99 -19.69 -17.64
C THR A 247 -7.48 -19.57 -17.96
N GLY A 248 -7.81 -19.44 -19.25
CA GLY A 248 -9.20 -19.41 -19.74
C GLY A 248 -10.08 -18.36 -19.06
N VAL A 249 -11.31 -18.75 -18.74
CA VAL A 249 -12.36 -17.86 -18.19
C VAL A 249 -11.95 -17.21 -16.86
N GLY A 250 -11.16 -17.91 -16.03
CA GLY A 250 -10.67 -17.35 -14.76
C GLY A 250 -9.75 -16.15 -14.98
N LYS A 251 -8.83 -16.25 -15.95
CA LYS A 251 -7.93 -15.16 -16.32
C LYS A 251 -8.69 -13.98 -16.91
N GLU A 252 -9.67 -14.24 -17.77
CA GLU A 252 -10.50 -13.19 -18.38
C GLU A 252 -11.28 -12.42 -17.31
N ARG A 253 -11.93 -13.15 -16.38
CA ARG A 253 -12.65 -12.53 -15.26
C ARG A 253 -11.74 -11.67 -14.39
N ALA A 254 -10.58 -12.20 -13.99
CA ALA A 254 -9.62 -11.47 -13.17
C ALA A 254 -9.15 -10.18 -13.86
N SER A 255 -8.88 -10.26 -15.17
CA SER A 255 -8.49 -9.10 -15.99
C SER A 255 -9.57 -8.03 -16.00
N GLN A 256 -10.83 -8.41 -16.23
CA GLN A 256 -11.95 -7.47 -16.20
C GLN A 256 -12.16 -6.85 -14.82
N ARG A 257 -12.09 -7.64 -13.74
CA ARG A 257 -12.27 -7.12 -12.37
C ARG A 257 -11.14 -6.20 -11.93
N ILE A 258 -9.89 -6.47 -12.34
CA ILE A 258 -8.78 -5.52 -12.16
C ILE A 258 -9.08 -4.20 -12.88
N ALA A 259 -9.60 -4.25 -14.12
CA ALA A 259 -9.97 -3.04 -14.86
C ALA A 259 -11.09 -2.27 -14.15
N ASP A 260 -12.08 -2.95 -13.59
CA ASP A 260 -13.18 -2.33 -12.84
C ASP A 260 -12.70 -1.67 -11.53
N LEU A 261 -11.65 -2.21 -10.91
CA LEU A 261 -11.02 -1.63 -9.71
C LEU A 261 -10.23 -0.35 -9.99
N PHE A 262 -9.90 -0.02 -11.25
CA PHE A 262 -9.04 1.12 -11.60
C PHE A 262 -9.46 2.43 -10.93
N ALA A 263 -10.77 2.74 -10.93
CA ALA A 263 -11.29 3.98 -10.34
C ALA A 263 -11.35 3.97 -8.81
N VAL A 264 -11.15 2.81 -8.18
CA VAL A 264 -11.13 2.62 -6.72
C VAL A 264 -9.70 2.64 -6.20
N LEU A 265 -8.76 2.11 -6.96
CA LEU A 265 -7.37 1.98 -6.55
C LEU A 265 -6.67 3.36 -6.45
N PRO A 266 -5.78 3.53 -5.46
CA PRO A 266 -4.88 4.67 -5.42
C PRO A 266 -3.93 4.63 -6.62
N ASP A 267 -3.43 5.80 -7.02
CA ASP A 267 -2.65 5.98 -8.25
C ASP A 267 -1.43 5.03 -8.33
N ASP A 268 -0.75 4.77 -7.21
CA ASP A 268 0.42 3.89 -7.14
C ASP A 268 0.09 2.41 -7.40
N LYS A 269 -1.16 1.98 -7.15
CA LYS A 269 -1.63 0.59 -7.35
C LYS A 269 -2.33 0.36 -8.69
N ARG A 270 -2.56 1.38 -9.49
CA ARG A 270 -3.22 1.22 -10.81
C ARG A 270 -2.30 0.59 -11.84
N ASN A 271 -2.83 -0.35 -12.62
CA ASN A 271 -2.16 -0.86 -13.80
C ASN A 271 -2.38 0.07 -15.01
N TYR A 272 -1.48 1.04 -15.20
CA TYR A 272 -1.57 1.99 -16.30
C TYR A 272 -1.32 1.36 -17.68
N ALA A 273 -0.62 0.23 -17.76
CA ALA A 273 -0.31 -0.45 -19.03
C ALA A 273 -1.55 -1.04 -19.71
N LEU A 274 -2.55 -1.45 -18.93
CA LEU A 274 -3.81 -2.01 -19.42
C LEU A 274 -4.96 -1.00 -19.35
N MET A 275 -4.64 0.29 -19.26
CA MET A 275 -5.64 1.33 -19.13
C MET A 275 -6.35 1.59 -20.47
N THR A 276 -7.67 1.68 -20.41
CA THR A 276 -8.52 2.06 -21.54
C THR A 276 -8.55 3.58 -21.74
N ALA A 277 -8.85 4.07 -22.95
CA ALA A 277 -9.01 5.50 -23.20
C ALA A 277 -10.04 6.17 -22.28
N LYS A 278 -11.16 5.49 -22.02
CA LYS A 278 -12.20 5.97 -21.09
C LYS A 278 -11.71 6.13 -19.65
N GLN A 279 -10.78 5.27 -19.20
CA GLN A 279 -10.14 5.42 -17.89
C GLN A 279 -9.11 6.54 -17.90
N TRP A 280 -8.33 6.67 -18.98
CA TRP A 280 -7.38 7.76 -19.18
C TRP A 280 -8.07 9.12 -19.12
N ASP A 281 -9.22 9.28 -19.78
CA ASP A 281 -9.99 10.53 -19.81
C ASP A 281 -10.50 10.96 -18.42
N LYS A 282 -10.70 10.00 -17.53
CA LYS A 282 -11.14 10.25 -16.15
C LYS A 282 -9.99 10.66 -15.22
N LEU A 283 -8.74 10.52 -15.64
CA LEU A 283 -7.58 10.98 -14.86
C LEU A 283 -7.59 12.51 -14.77
N LYS A 284 -7.66 13.02 -13.54
CA LYS A 284 -7.69 14.46 -13.25
C LYS A 284 -6.30 15.11 -13.18
N ASN A 285 -5.27 14.37 -13.59
CA ASN A 285 -3.88 14.81 -13.56
C ASN A 285 -3.61 15.85 -14.68
N PRO A 286 -2.56 16.68 -14.52
CA PRO A 286 -2.08 17.58 -15.58
C PRO A 286 -1.88 16.83 -16.88
N SER A 287 -2.30 17.44 -18.00
CA SER A 287 -2.16 16.86 -19.33
C SER A 287 -1.28 17.72 -20.23
N VAL A 288 -0.46 17.07 -21.03
CA VAL A 288 0.41 17.67 -22.04
C VAL A 288 0.11 17.03 -23.38
N THR A 289 0.02 17.83 -24.43
CA THR A 289 -0.06 17.33 -25.80
C THR A 289 1.33 17.45 -26.43
N VAL A 290 1.85 16.33 -26.93
CA VAL A 290 3.18 16.23 -27.53
C VAL A 290 3.02 16.11 -29.03
N ASP A 291 3.44 17.13 -29.78
CA ASP A 291 3.50 17.06 -31.25
C ASP A 291 4.72 16.23 -31.66
N VAL A 292 4.55 15.39 -32.68
CA VAL A 292 5.62 14.51 -33.17
C VAL A 292 6.89 15.27 -33.59
N ARG A 293 6.78 16.53 -34.02
CA ARG A 293 7.92 17.32 -34.54
C ARG A 293 8.60 18.19 -33.49
N ILE A 294 7.98 18.43 -32.34
CA ILE A 294 8.41 19.48 -31.41
C ILE A 294 8.43 18.94 -29.98
N ARG A 295 9.52 19.21 -29.26
CA ARG A 295 9.60 18.94 -27.83
C ARG A 295 8.56 19.77 -27.08
N ALA A 296 7.69 19.09 -26.34
CA ALA A 296 6.71 19.70 -25.46
C ALA A 296 7.33 20.01 -24.09
N ASP A 297 7.08 21.22 -23.60
CA ASP A 297 7.39 21.60 -22.23
C ASP A 297 6.23 21.21 -21.33
N SER A 298 6.46 20.25 -20.44
CA SER A 298 5.41 19.70 -19.59
C SER A 298 4.89 20.69 -18.53
N LYS A 299 5.61 21.77 -18.29
CA LYS A 299 5.41 22.72 -17.17
C LYS A 299 5.52 22.07 -15.79
N ILE A 300 6.01 20.83 -15.69
CA ILE A 300 6.30 20.14 -14.43
C ILE A 300 7.80 20.24 -14.13
N THR A 301 8.12 20.68 -12.91
CA THR A 301 9.47 20.60 -12.34
C THR A 301 9.46 19.59 -11.20
N LEU A 302 10.19 18.49 -11.37
CA LEU A 302 10.34 17.46 -10.35
C LEU A 302 11.30 17.93 -9.26
N LYS A 303 10.90 17.83 -8.00
CA LYS A 303 11.72 18.19 -6.84
C LYS A 303 12.35 16.96 -6.19
N ALA A 304 13.37 17.17 -5.39
CA ALA A 304 14.03 16.10 -4.64
C ALA A 304 12.99 15.32 -3.82
N GLY A 305 13.01 14.00 -3.93
CA GLY A 305 12.06 13.11 -3.27
C GLY A 305 10.70 12.98 -3.95
N GLN A 306 10.42 13.70 -5.04
CA GLN A 306 9.23 13.44 -5.86
C GLN A 306 9.54 12.43 -6.95
N ARG A 307 8.50 11.70 -7.34
CA ARG A 307 8.54 10.75 -8.46
C ARG A 307 7.41 11.06 -9.43
N LEU A 308 7.58 10.74 -10.70
CA LEU A 308 6.58 11.05 -11.72
C LEU A 308 6.34 9.88 -12.66
N ARG A 309 5.07 9.59 -12.96
CA ARG A 309 4.70 8.69 -14.05
C ARG A 309 4.18 9.47 -15.24
N VAL A 310 4.70 9.13 -16.41
CA VAL A 310 4.21 9.60 -17.71
C VAL A 310 3.22 8.58 -18.23
N VAL A 311 1.98 9.01 -18.49
CA VAL A 311 0.88 8.14 -18.87
C VAL A 311 0.32 8.57 -20.23
N PRO A 312 0.84 8.00 -21.34
CA PRO A 312 0.35 8.30 -22.67
C PRO A 312 -1.10 7.83 -22.85
N HIS A 313 -1.86 8.51 -23.72
CA HIS A 313 -3.16 8.03 -24.14
C HIS A 313 -2.98 6.72 -24.94
N PRO A 314 -3.74 5.65 -24.64
CA PRO A 314 -3.51 4.33 -25.22
C PRO A 314 -3.81 4.26 -26.72
N ASP A 315 -4.75 5.08 -27.22
CA ASP A 315 -5.17 5.06 -28.62
C ASP A 315 -4.55 6.18 -29.47
N ASP A 316 -3.75 7.07 -28.87
CA ASP A 316 -3.15 8.16 -29.64
C ASP A 316 -1.97 7.62 -30.47
N THR A 317 -1.83 8.15 -31.68
CA THR A 317 -0.76 7.76 -32.61
C THR A 317 -0.17 8.97 -33.31
N TRP A 318 1.07 8.84 -33.76
CA TRP A 318 1.71 9.74 -34.70
C TRP A 318 2.35 8.98 -35.86
N THR A 319 2.69 9.70 -36.93
CA THR A 319 3.22 9.12 -38.16
C THR A 319 4.60 9.66 -38.48
N PHE A 320 5.50 8.75 -38.87
CA PHE A 320 6.83 9.02 -39.38
C PHE A 320 7.00 8.44 -40.77
N THR A 321 7.86 9.03 -41.58
CA THR A 321 8.32 8.43 -42.83
C THR A 321 9.82 8.16 -42.76
N TRP A 322 10.16 7.01 -42.19
CA TRP A 322 11.53 6.59 -41.94
C TRP A 322 12.33 6.47 -43.24
N ALA A 323 13.57 6.97 -43.18
CA ALA A 323 14.47 7.01 -44.34
C ALA A 323 13.82 7.66 -45.58
N LYS A 324 12.85 8.56 -45.36
CA LYS A 324 12.07 9.27 -46.38
C LYS A 324 11.26 8.39 -47.33
N ARG A 325 11.00 7.12 -46.97
CA ARG A 325 10.29 6.16 -47.86
C ARG A 325 9.35 5.19 -47.14
N ILE A 326 9.52 4.97 -45.84
CA ILE A 326 8.80 3.92 -45.11
C ILE A 326 7.86 4.61 -44.10
N PRO A 327 6.57 4.78 -44.44
CA PRO A 327 5.61 5.33 -43.49
C PRO A 327 5.39 4.33 -42.35
N SER A 328 5.27 4.85 -41.14
CA SER A 328 4.96 4.10 -39.94
C SER A 328 4.10 4.95 -39.01
N THR A 329 2.91 4.43 -38.68
CA THR A 329 2.00 5.05 -37.71
C THR A 329 2.07 4.23 -36.43
N VAL A 330 2.51 4.87 -35.36
CA VAL A 330 2.81 4.20 -34.08
C VAL A 330 2.23 4.96 -32.90
N GLY A 331 1.96 4.22 -31.83
CA GLY A 331 1.70 4.79 -30.50
C GLY A 331 2.99 5.19 -29.78
N TRP A 332 2.88 5.36 -28.47
CA TRP A 332 3.98 5.84 -27.63
C TRP A 332 5.18 4.87 -27.54
N GLN A 333 5.02 3.58 -27.83
CA GLN A 333 6.13 2.61 -27.84
C GLN A 333 7.07 2.77 -29.04
N GLY A 334 6.64 3.47 -30.09
CA GLY A 334 7.41 3.60 -31.33
C GLY A 334 7.41 2.35 -32.21
N ASP A 335 8.33 2.32 -33.16
CA ASP A 335 8.50 1.27 -34.16
C ASP A 335 9.84 0.53 -33.95
N GLU A 336 9.80 -0.63 -33.30
CA GLU A 336 10.98 -1.48 -33.12
C GLU A 336 11.54 -2.00 -34.45
N MET A 337 10.68 -2.19 -35.46
CA MET A 337 11.11 -2.68 -36.76
C MET A 337 11.83 -1.58 -37.55
N ALA A 338 11.42 -0.32 -37.42
CA ALA A 338 12.12 0.82 -38.03
C ALA A 338 13.59 0.89 -37.61
N GLY A 339 13.92 0.57 -36.35
CA GLY A 339 15.30 0.53 -35.82
C GLY A 339 16.25 -0.34 -36.65
N LYS A 340 15.73 -1.45 -37.20
CA LYS A 340 16.46 -2.36 -38.09
C LYS A 340 16.74 -1.73 -39.45
N PHE A 341 15.79 -0.97 -39.99
CA PHE A 341 15.91 -0.35 -41.32
C PHE A 341 16.74 0.92 -41.34
N VAL A 342 16.76 1.69 -40.25
CA VAL A 342 17.60 2.90 -40.14
C VAL A 342 19.08 2.58 -39.86
N GLY A 343 19.49 1.31 -39.97
CA GLY A 343 20.87 0.86 -39.79
C GLY A 343 21.40 0.97 -38.36
N ARG A 344 20.49 1.13 -37.40
CA ARG A 344 20.81 1.34 -35.99
C ARG A 344 20.90 0.02 -35.21
N ASP A 345 20.12 -0.98 -35.59
CA ASP A 345 20.28 -2.35 -35.09
C ASP A 345 21.14 -3.19 -36.04
N LYS A 346 22.42 -3.36 -35.71
CA LYS A 346 23.29 -4.36 -36.35
C LYS A 346 23.02 -5.76 -35.77
N GLY A 347 21.82 -6.30 -36.00
CA GLY A 347 21.45 -7.66 -35.59
C GLY A 347 19.96 -7.84 -35.26
N ASN A 348 19.57 -9.05 -34.81
CA ASN A 348 18.18 -9.37 -34.42
C ASN A 348 17.75 -8.85 -33.04
N LYS A 349 18.55 -7.98 -32.39
CA LYS A 349 18.27 -7.44 -31.05
C LYS A 349 18.64 -5.96 -30.97
N LYS A 350 17.76 -5.18 -30.32
CA LYS A 350 17.98 -3.77 -29.97
C LYS A 350 19.31 -3.60 -29.24
N GLN A 351 20.21 -2.74 -29.72
CA GLN A 351 21.44 -2.43 -28.98
C GLN A 351 21.13 -1.74 -27.64
N LYS A 352 21.85 -2.12 -26.59
CA LYS A 352 21.66 -1.57 -25.23
C LYS A 352 21.92 -0.05 -25.25
N GLY A 353 20.96 0.73 -24.73
CA GLY A 353 21.05 2.19 -24.66
C GLY A 353 20.57 2.93 -25.91
N MET A 354 20.12 2.21 -26.94
CA MET A 354 19.54 2.83 -28.12
C MET A 354 18.05 3.11 -27.91
N LEU A 355 17.55 4.25 -28.40
CA LEU A 355 16.13 4.56 -28.29
C LEU A 355 15.33 4.01 -29.51
N THR A 356 14.10 3.57 -29.28
CA THR A 356 13.19 3.06 -30.30
C THR A 356 12.68 4.22 -31.17
N PRO A 357 12.86 4.17 -32.51
CA PRO A 357 12.33 5.20 -33.41
C PRO A 357 10.85 5.47 -33.18
N GLY A 358 10.49 6.74 -32.99
CA GLY A 358 9.11 7.16 -32.79
C GLY A 358 8.54 6.85 -31.42
N ALA A 359 9.32 6.34 -30.47
CA ALA A 359 8.87 6.21 -29.10
C ALA A 359 8.70 7.58 -28.44
N LEU A 360 7.75 7.68 -27.51
CA LEU A 360 7.65 8.83 -26.62
C LEU A 360 8.82 8.78 -25.63
N CYS A 361 9.52 9.90 -25.53
CA CYS A 361 10.65 10.06 -24.64
C CYS A 361 10.44 11.19 -23.66
N TRP A 362 11.19 11.12 -22.56
CA TRP A 362 11.29 12.15 -21.55
C TRP A 362 12.75 12.53 -21.31
N GLN A 363 12.94 13.74 -20.79
CA GLN A 363 14.23 14.27 -20.36
C GLN A 363 13.99 15.29 -19.25
N LEU A 364 14.79 15.23 -18.18
CA LEU A 364 14.82 16.28 -17.15
C LEU A 364 15.89 17.30 -17.52
N ASP A 365 15.48 18.56 -17.63
CA ASP A 365 16.30 19.68 -18.14
C ASP A 365 17.00 19.29 -19.46
N ASP A 366 18.33 19.36 -19.48
CA ASP A 366 19.20 18.97 -20.60
C ASP A 366 19.93 17.64 -20.34
N GLY A 367 19.35 16.77 -19.50
CA GLY A 367 19.92 15.47 -19.11
C GLY A 367 19.88 14.40 -20.21
N GLU A 368 19.92 13.12 -19.84
CA GLU A 368 19.79 12.03 -20.81
C GLU A 368 18.33 11.91 -21.30
N THR A 369 18.14 11.68 -22.60
CA THR A 369 16.81 11.34 -23.15
C THR A 369 16.54 9.86 -22.93
N ARG A 370 15.37 9.53 -22.37
CA ARG A 370 14.97 8.16 -22.08
C ARG A 370 13.59 7.86 -22.66
N GLU A 371 13.34 6.61 -23.00
CA GLU A 371 12.00 6.14 -23.36
C GLU A 371 11.05 6.27 -22.17
N VAL A 372 9.79 6.59 -22.46
CA VAL A 372 8.73 6.46 -21.47
C VAL A 372 8.43 4.99 -21.29
N GLU A 373 8.62 4.49 -20.07
CA GLU A 373 8.14 3.19 -19.65
C GLU A 373 6.96 3.38 -18.70
N ILE A 374 5.76 2.97 -19.11
CA ILE A 374 4.52 3.25 -18.35
C ILE A 374 4.49 2.64 -16.94
N GLY A 375 5.31 1.61 -16.70
CA GLY A 375 5.48 0.99 -15.37
C GLY A 375 6.49 1.72 -14.48
N GLU A 376 7.45 2.46 -15.07
CA GLU A 376 8.52 3.13 -14.34
C GLU A 376 8.01 4.41 -13.65
N LEU A 377 8.67 4.78 -12.56
CA LEU A 377 8.55 6.09 -11.95
C LEU A 377 9.84 6.86 -12.23
N ILE A 378 9.71 8.00 -12.90
CA ILE A 378 10.79 8.94 -13.14
C ILE A 378 11.22 9.53 -11.80
N GLU A 379 12.50 9.39 -11.48
CA GLU A 379 13.13 9.98 -10.29
C GLU A 379 14.17 11.02 -10.71
N GLY A 380 14.40 12.02 -9.86
CA GLY A 380 15.39 13.06 -10.07
C GLY A 380 14.83 14.46 -9.84
N THR A 381 15.62 15.47 -10.21
CA THR A 381 15.22 16.88 -10.13
C THR A 381 15.38 17.55 -11.47
N GLY A 382 14.45 18.42 -11.84
CA GLY A 382 14.54 19.19 -13.08
C GLY A 382 13.20 19.38 -13.76
N ARG A 383 13.19 20.16 -14.84
CA ARG A 383 12.02 20.41 -15.67
C ARG A 383 11.82 19.28 -16.66
N LEU A 384 10.64 18.67 -16.64
CA LEU A 384 10.31 17.56 -17.55
C LEU A 384 10.00 18.11 -18.95
N GLY A 385 10.72 17.62 -19.95
CA GLY A 385 10.37 17.76 -21.37
C GLY A 385 9.96 16.42 -21.96
N LEU A 386 9.03 16.45 -22.90
CA LEU A 386 8.54 15.27 -23.63
C LEU A 386 8.72 15.46 -25.14
N SER A 387 9.06 14.41 -25.86
CA SER A 387 9.22 14.46 -27.32
C SER A 387 9.10 13.07 -27.94
N ALA A 388 8.80 12.99 -29.23
CA ALA A 388 9.11 11.79 -29.99
C ALA A 388 10.62 11.60 -30.12
N TYR A 389 11.10 10.35 -30.08
CA TYR A 389 12.44 10.03 -30.54
C TYR A 389 12.49 10.03 -32.06
N ASP A 390 12.92 11.16 -32.62
CA ASP A 390 13.04 11.37 -34.07
C ASP A 390 14.39 12.00 -34.46
N PRO A 391 15.48 11.22 -34.40
CA PRO A 391 16.79 11.68 -34.84
C PRO A 391 16.88 11.99 -36.35
N GLY A 392 15.93 11.49 -37.17
CA GLY A 392 15.88 11.74 -38.61
C GLY A 392 15.15 13.04 -38.98
N LYS A 393 14.37 13.61 -38.05
CA LYS A 393 13.34 14.62 -38.33
C LYS A 393 12.35 14.11 -39.39
N ASP A 394 12.00 12.83 -39.30
CA ASP A 394 11.11 12.09 -40.20
C ASP A 394 9.62 12.17 -39.77
N GLY A 395 9.32 12.83 -38.65
CA GLY A 395 7.97 13.02 -38.11
C GLY A 395 7.10 13.90 -39.01
N GLU A 396 5.94 13.39 -39.40
CA GLU A 396 5.03 14.07 -40.33
C GLU A 396 3.89 14.78 -39.60
N ASN A 397 3.06 14.01 -38.89
CA ASN A 397 1.85 14.49 -38.23
C ASN A 397 1.45 13.58 -37.06
N GLY A 398 0.51 14.05 -36.25
CA GLY A 398 0.00 13.35 -35.08
C GLY A 398 0.56 13.91 -33.78
N GLN A 399 -0.20 13.65 -32.71
CA GLN A 399 0.10 14.14 -31.38
C GLN A 399 -0.27 13.07 -30.37
N LEU A 400 0.51 12.97 -29.30
CA LEU A 400 0.17 12.12 -28.16
C LEU A 400 -0.26 13.00 -27.01
N ARG A 401 -1.45 12.74 -26.48
CA ARG A 401 -1.90 13.29 -25.20
C ARG A 401 -1.29 12.46 -24.08
N VAL A 402 -0.80 13.13 -23.06
CA VAL A 402 -0.06 12.51 -21.95
C VAL A 402 -0.56 13.07 -20.63
N LYS A 403 -0.84 12.20 -19.66
CA LYS A 403 -1.13 12.56 -18.26
C LYS A 403 0.12 12.41 -17.41
N LEU A 404 0.31 13.33 -16.45
CA LEU A 404 1.47 13.36 -15.58
C LEU A 404 1.05 13.12 -14.14
N VAL A 405 1.36 11.95 -13.61
CA VAL A 405 1.01 11.56 -12.24
C VAL A 405 2.22 11.80 -11.35
N VAL A 406 2.13 12.77 -10.44
CA VAL A 406 3.21 13.10 -9.50
C VAL A 406 2.94 12.41 -8.18
N PHE A 407 3.95 11.75 -7.65
CA PHE A 407 3.97 11.11 -6.35
C PHE A 407 4.93 11.88 -5.45
N ASP A 408 4.45 12.32 -4.29
CA ASP A 408 5.32 12.88 -3.26
C ASP A 408 6.08 11.74 -2.55
N SER A 409 7.15 12.08 -1.84
CA SER A 409 7.84 11.12 -0.96
C SER A 409 6.85 10.64 0.10
N GLU A 410 6.79 9.33 0.30
CA GLU A 410 6.10 8.75 1.46
C GLU A 410 6.77 9.14 2.78
#